data_AF-A0A0N0VMG0-F1
#
_entry.id   AF-A0A0N0VMG0-F1
#
_cell.length_a   1.000
_cell.length_b   1.000
_cell.length_c   1.000
_cell.angle_alpha   90.00
_cell.angle_beta   90.00
_cell.angle_gamma   90.00
#
_symmetry.space_group_name_H-M   'P 1'
#
loop_
_entity.id
_entity.type
_entity.pdbx_description
1 polymer ?
#
loop_
_entity_poly.entity_id
_entity_poly.type
_entity_poly.pdbx_seq_one_letter_code
_entity_poly.pdbx_strand_id
1 'polypeptide(L)'
;MPNLVENVLVEPLVGALQKETLVTISTVDHETGGPNVSAISWLYAPDERSILLAVKSDSRIVKNVVHNSELVVNLMANDSVYAIHTNAKVKIDRMDGVPLKLALLSLEVKTVRDVMFYGAKISVEPKFEKTYDVEAAKKLDDQVMTALRNYG
;
A
#
# COMPACT_ATOMS: atom_id res chain seq x y z
N MET A 1 -22.12 -1.52 -15.38
CA MET A 1 -21.57 -2.59 -14.53
C MET A 1 -21.59 -2.05 -13.11
N PRO A 2 -22.32 -2.63 -12.16
CA PRO A 2 -22.31 -2.12 -10.80
C PRO A 2 -20.88 -2.20 -10.27
N ASN A 3 -20.40 -1.13 -9.62
CA ASN A 3 -19.11 -1.13 -8.92
C ASN A 3 -19.15 -2.29 -7.92
N LEU A 4 -18.51 -3.41 -8.24
CA LEU A 4 -18.51 -4.60 -7.39
C LEU A 4 -17.82 -4.18 -6.08
N VAL A 5 -18.55 -4.31 -4.98
CA VAL A 5 -18.04 -4.03 -3.65
C VAL A 5 -17.80 -5.36 -2.98
N GLU A 6 -16.53 -5.73 -2.88
CA GLU A 6 -16.09 -6.90 -2.12
C GLU A 6 -15.57 -6.45 -0.76
N ASN A 7 -15.55 -7.35 0.23
CA ASN A 7 -14.95 -7.06 1.54
C ASN A 7 -13.54 -7.66 1.71
N VAL A 8 -13.01 -8.26 0.65
CA VAL A 8 -11.70 -8.94 0.62
C VAL A 8 -10.99 -8.67 -0.70
N LEU A 9 -9.66 -8.80 -0.70
CA LEU A 9 -8.84 -8.77 -1.90
C LEU A 9 -9.03 -10.08 -2.67
N VAL A 10 -9.47 -10.00 -3.92
CA VAL A 10 -9.45 -11.17 -4.81
C VAL A 10 -8.01 -11.58 -5.12
N GLU A 11 -7.81 -12.85 -5.48
CA GLU A 11 -6.48 -13.44 -5.71
C GLU A 11 -5.56 -12.61 -6.63
N PRO A 12 -6.03 -12.02 -7.76
CA PRO A 12 -5.19 -11.12 -8.56
C PRO A 12 -4.65 -9.90 -7.81
N LEU A 13 -5.41 -9.33 -6.87
CA LEU A 13 -4.99 -8.17 -6.08
C LEU A 13 -3.99 -8.55 -5.00
N VAL A 14 -4.19 -9.72 -4.36
CA VAL A 14 -3.20 -10.30 -3.45
C VAL A 14 -1.89 -10.53 -4.20
N GLY A 15 -1.94 -11.21 -5.34
CA GLY A 15 -0.77 -11.50 -6.16
C GLY A 15 -0.05 -10.25 -6.69
N ALA A 16 -0.78 -9.16 -6.94
CA ALA A 16 -0.17 -7.87 -7.28
C ALA A 16 0.57 -7.27 -6.08
N LEU A 17 -0.07 -7.20 -4.91
CA LEU A 17 0.53 -6.64 -3.69
C LEU A 17 1.64 -7.49 -3.08
N GLN A 18 1.85 -8.73 -3.53
CA GLN A 18 3.00 -9.56 -3.12
C GLN A 18 4.27 -9.31 -3.95
N LYS A 19 4.16 -8.49 -5.00
CA LYS A 19 5.26 -8.02 -5.86
C LYS A 19 5.59 -6.56 -5.55
N GLU A 20 6.72 -6.09 -6.05
CA GLU A 20 7.02 -4.65 -6.01
C GLU A 20 6.08 -3.94 -7.00
N THR A 21 5.06 -3.26 -6.49
CA THR A 21 4.03 -2.58 -7.28
C THR A 21 3.90 -1.14 -6.82
N LEU A 22 3.83 -0.21 -7.78
CA LEU A 22 3.51 1.18 -7.49
C LEU A 22 2.04 1.28 -7.08
N VAL A 23 1.80 1.80 -5.88
CA VAL A 23 0.46 2.18 -5.43
C VAL A 23 0.46 3.64 -5.02
N THR A 24 -0.73 4.22 -4.96
CA THR A 24 -0.93 5.45 -4.20
C THR A 24 -1.75 5.14 -2.96
N ILE A 25 -1.42 5.80 -1.85
CA ILE A 25 -2.21 5.74 -0.63
C ILE A 25 -2.77 7.13 -0.33
N SER A 26 -4.01 7.14 0.13
CA SER A 26 -4.70 8.35 0.59
C SER A 26 -4.99 8.23 2.09
N THR A 27 -4.60 9.24 2.86
CA THR A 27 -4.85 9.36 4.30
C THR A 27 -5.53 10.69 4.60
N VAL A 28 -6.07 10.85 5.81
CA VAL A 28 -6.54 12.16 6.30
C VAL A 28 -5.38 12.85 7.01
N ASP A 29 -5.02 14.03 6.54
CA ASP A 29 -3.93 14.82 7.08
C ASP A 29 -4.23 15.31 8.50
N HIS A 30 -3.39 14.95 9.47
CA HIS A 30 -3.62 15.24 10.88
C HIS A 30 -3.54 16.75 11.24
N GLU A 31 -2.95 17.59 10.39
CA GLU A 31 -2.86 19.04 10.64
C GLU A 31 -4.02 19.79 9.99
N THR A 32 -4.42 19.40 8.78
CA THR A 32 -5.38 20.15 7.97
C THR A 32 -6.77 19.51 7.88
N GLY A 33 -6.90 18.21 8.20
CA GLY A 33 -8.11 17.42 7.97
C GLY A 33 -8.41 17.11 6.50
N GLY A 34 -7.55 17.55 5.57
CA GLY A 34 -7.69 17.31 4.14
C GLY A 34 -7.11 15.96 3.70
N PRO A 35 -7.37 15.52 2.45
CA PRO A 35 -6.74 14.32 1.92
C PRO A 35 -5.24 14.53 1.69
N ASN A 36 -4.42 13.57 2.11
CA ASN A 36 -3.01 13.50 1.80
C ASN A 36 -2.70 12.25 0.97
N VAL A 37 -1.99 12.41 -0.15
CA VAL A 37 -1.67 11.32 -1.09
C VAL A 37 -0.16 11.09 -1.13
N SER A 38 0.25 9.83 -1.14
CA SER A 38 1.65 9.41 -1.31
C SER A 38 1.77 8.25 -2.28
N ALA A 39 2.81 8.24 -3.12
CA ALA A 39 3.17 7.11 -3.98
C ALA A 39 4.20 6.22 -3.27
N ILE A 40 3.91 4.93 -3.12
CA ILE A 40 4.70 3.98 -2.31
C ILE A 40 4.78 2.61 -3.03
N SER A 41 5.81 1.81 -2.74
CA SER A 41 5.96 0.44 -3.24
C SER A 41 6.20 -0.63 -2.17
N TRP A 42 6.45 -0.26 -0.91
CA TRP A 42 6.70 -1.21 0.18
C TRP A 42 5.41 -1.67 0.88
N LEU A 43 4.59 -2.40 0.13
CA LEU A 43 3.38 -3.04 0.61
C LEU A 43 3.47 -4.55 0.43
N TYR A 44 2.77 -5.29 1.28
CA TYR A 44 2.66 -6.74 1.16
C TYR A 44 1.30 -7.22 1.66
N ALA A 45 0.56 -7.97 0.84
CA ALA A 45 -0.67 -8.64 1.27
C ALA A 45 -0.34 -10.09 1.67
N PRO A 46 -0.32 -10.44 2.98
CA PRO A 46 -0.13 -11.83 3.40
C PRO A 46 -1.36 -12.69 3.10
N ASP A 47 -2.56 -12.08 3.08
CA ASP A 47 -3.84 -12.74 2.84
C ASP A 47 -4.84 -11.79 2.16
N GLU A 48 -6.09 -12.23 2.02
CA GLU A 48 -7.17 -11.49 1.37
C GLU A 48 -7.74 -10.33 2.24
N ARG A 49 -7.41 -10.25 3.53
CA ARG A 49 -8.05 -9.35 4.50
C ARG A 49 -7.14 -8.29 5.05
N SER A 50 -5.83 -8.40 4.80
CA SER A 50 -4.86 -7.50 5.39
C SER A 50 -3.76 -7.12 4.40
N ILE A 51 -3.24 -5.92 4.60
CA ILE A 51 -2.07 -5.40 3.90
C ILE A 51 -1.10 -4.88 4.96
N LEU A 52 0.18 -5.17 4.77
CA LEU A 52 1.28 -4.59 5.53
C LEU A 52 1.90 -3.47 4.71
N LEU A 53 2.27 -2.37 5.36
CA LEU A 53 2.89 -1.21 4.74
C LEU A 53 4.07 -0.77 5.59
N ALA A 54 5.26 -0.69 4.97
CA ALA A 54 6.44 -0.12 5.60
C ALA A 54 6.61 1.34 5.16
N VAL A 55 6.74 2.24 6.12
CA VAL A 55 7.01 3.67 5.90
C VAL A 55 8.04 4.16 6.92
N LYS A 56 8.73 5.28 6.65
CA LYS A 56 9.59 5.87 7.67
C LYS A 56 8.80 6.17 8.95
N SER A 57 9.35 5.84 10.11
CA SER A 57 8.64 5.98 11.39
C SER A 57 8.24 7.42 11.73
N ASP A 58 8.94 8.40 11.18
CA ASP A 58 8.68 9.83 11.36
C ASP A 58 7.79 10.43 10.24
N SER A 59 7.30 9.60 9.32
CA SER A 59 6.54 10.06 8.16
C SER A 59 5.19 10.67 8.55
N ARG A 60 4.70 11.57 7.69
CA ARG A 60 3.35 12.13 7.82
C ARG A 60 2.27 11.05 7.75
N ILE A 61 2.50 9.96 7.01
CA ILE A 61 1.60 8.80 6.96
C ILE A 61 1.37 8.21 8.36
N VAL A 62 2.44 7.99 9.14
CA VAL A 62 2.31 7.47 10.52
C VAL A 62 1.50 8.43 11.39
N LYS A 63 1.80 9.73 11.34
CA LYS A 63 1.06 10.75 12.11
C LYS A 63 -0.42 10.81 11.72
N ASN A 64 -0.70 10.72 10.43
CA ASN A 64 -2.06 10.68 9.90
C ASN A 64 -2.81 9.45 10.41
N VAL A 65 -2.22 8.26 10.32
CA VAL A 65 -2.84 7.00 10.78
C VAL A 65 -3.09 6.97 12.29
N VAL A 66 -2.18 7.55 13.09
CA VAL A 66 -2.37 7.69 14.55
C VAL A 66 -3.56 8.59 14.88
N HIS A 67 -3.81 9.64 14.08
CA HIS A 67 -4.92 10.57 14.30
C HIS A 67 -6.24 10.09 13.66
N ASN A 68 -6.17 9.44 12.51
CA ASN A 68 -7.29 8.92 11.74
C ASN A 68 -6.87 7.64 11.01
N SER A 69 -7.49 6.52 11.39
CA SER A 69 -7.15 5.21 10.85
C SER A 69 -7.64 4.96 9.41
N GLU A 70 -8.50 5.80 8.84
CA GLU A 70 -9.01 5.59 7.49
C GLU A 70 -7.91 5.83 6.45
N LEU A 71 -7.61 4.79 5.68
CA LEU A 71 -6.60 4.83 4.62
C LEU A 71 -7.12 4.07 3.40
N VAL A 72 -6.94 4.66 2.21
CA VAL A 72 -7.28 4.01 0.93
C VAL A 72 -6.02 3.66 0.17
N VAL A 73 -5.86 2.39 -0.19
CA VAL A 73 -4.84 1.94 -1.15
C VAL A 73 -5.47 1.95 -2.54
N ASN A 74 -4.90 2.72 -3.46
CA ASN A 74 -5.28 2.73 -4.86
C ASN A 74 -4.27 1.91 -5.67
N LEU A 75 -4.77 0.86 -6.31
CA LEU A 75 -3.98 -0.17 -6.99
C LEU A 75 -4.44 -0.32 -8.44
N MET A 76 -3.50 -0.25 -9.37
CA MET A 76 -3.72 -0.59 -10.77
C MET A 76 -3.25 -2.03 -10.98
N ALA A 77 -4.18 -2.94 -11.20
CA ALA A 77 -3.93 -4.37 -11.35
C ALA A 77 -5.12 -5.03 -12.04
N ASN A 78 -5.01 -6.28 -12.49
CA ASN A 78 -6.13 -7.06 -13.00
C ASN A 78 -6.98 -6.29 -14.03
N ASP A 79 -6.30 -5.66 -14.99
CA ASP A 79 -6.88 -4.83 -16.06
C ASP A 79 -7.74 -3.63 -15.57
N SER A 80 -7.67 -3.24 -14.29
CA SER A 80 -8.53 -2.20 -13.72
C SER A 80 -7.83 -1.33 -12.67
N VAL A 81 -8.56 -0.40 -12.05
CA VAL A 81 -8.11 0.43 -10.92
C VAL A 81 -9.01 0.16 -9.72
N TYR A 82 -8.41 -0.19 -8.60
CA TYR A 82 -9.12 -0.55 -7.38
C TYR A 82 -8.88 0.47 -6.27
N ALA A 83 -9.94 0.83 -5.56
CA ALA A 83 -9.87 1.53 -4.28
C ALA A 83 -10.14 0.53 -3.15
N ILE A 84 -9.09 0.26 -2.37
CA ILE A 84 -9.13 -0.64 -1.22
C ILE A 84 -9.21 0.24 0.03
N HIS A 85 -10.39 0.34 0.61
CA HIS A 85 -10.62 1.06 1.86
C HIS A 85 -10.20 0.19 3.04
N THR A 86 -9.46 0.79 3.97
CA THR A 86 -8.88 0.06 5.09
C THR A 86 -8.98 0.84 6.40
N ASN A 87 -8.89 0.11 7.52
CA ASN A 87 -8.52 0.67 8.81
C ASN A 87 -7.04 0.37 9.06
N ALA A 88 -6.21 1.40 9.06
CA ALA A 88 -4.78 1.32 9.33
C ALA A 88 -4.48 1.51 10.82
N LYS A 89 -3.49 0.77 11.32
CA LYS A 89 -2.91 0.93 12.66
C LYS A 89 -1.41 0.72 12.62
N VAL A 90 -0.68 1.37 13.52
CA VAL A 90 0.74 1.07 13.75
C VAL A 90 0.84 -0.30 14.41
N LYS A 91 1.38 -1.29 13.70
CA LYS A 91 1.65 -2.64 14.22
C LYS A 91 2.96 -2.67 14.99
N ILE A 92 3.99 -1.98 14.46
CA ILE A 92 5.33 -1.89 15.06
C ILE A 92 5.93 -0.52 14.76
N ASP A 93 6.44 0.18 15.78
CA ASP A 93 7.04 1.52 15.61
C ASP A 93 8.39 1.51 14.86
N ARG A 94 9.13 0.39 15.00
CA ARG A 94 10.43 0.17 14.37
C ARG A 94 10.60 -1.29 13.94
N MET A 95 10.66 -1.52 12.65
CA MET A 95 10.94 -2.82 12.04
C MET A 95 12.38 -3.26 12.32
N ASP A 96 12.56 -4.55 12.56
CA ASP A 96 13.86 -5.20 12.67
C ASP A 96 14.33 -5.70 11.30
N GLY A 97 15.65 -5.94 11.16
CA GLY A 97 16.21 -6.54 9.94
C GLY A 97 16.31 -5.60 8.73
N VAL A 98 15.97 -4.32 8.87
CA VAL A 98 16.12 -3.29 7.84
C VAL A 98 17.07 -2.18 8.30
N PRO A 99 17.88 -1.57 7.40
CA PRO A 99 18.86 -0.55 7.78
C PRO A 99 18.23 0.81 8.12
N LEU A 100 16.99 1.04 7.69
CA LEU A 100 16.25 2.27 7.94
C LEU A 100 15.31 2.15 9.15
N LYS A 101 15.03 3.28 9.79
CA LYS A 101 14.00 3.37 10.84
C LYS A 101 12.62 3.42 10.18
N LEU A 102 12.05 2.24 9.93
CA LEU A 102 10.72 2.06 9.33
C LEU A 102 9.71 1.61 10.39
N ALA A 103 8.50 2.17 10.34
CA ALA A 103 7.35 1.65 11.06
C ALA A 103 6.57 0.69 10.15
N LEU A 104 5.98 -0.34 10.77
CA LEU A 104 5.08 -1.27 10.12
C LEU A 104 3.63 -0.88 10.44
N LEU A 105 2.87 -0.55 9.41
CA LEU A 105 1.43 -0.37 9.49
C LEU A 105 0.73 -1.66 9.07
N SER A 106 -0.33 -2.02 9.79
CA SER A 106 -1.29 -3.06 9.39
C SER A 106 -2.57 -2.38 8.93
N LEU A 107 -3.00 -2.72 7.73
CA LEU A 107 -4.22 -2.22 7.12
C LEU A 107 -5.23 -3.37 7.03
N GLU A 108 -6.32 -3.26 7.78
CA GLU A 108 -7.44 -4.19 7.70
C GLU A 108 -8.35 -3.78 6.54
N VAL A 109 -8.58 -4.68 5.58
CA VAL A 109 -9.43 -4.43 4.41
C VAL A 109 -10.89 -4.36 4.83
N LYS A 110 -11.56 -3.27 4.48
CA LYS A 110 -12.99 -3.04 4.74
C LYS A 110 -13.81 -3.31 3.50
N THR A 111 -13.45 -2.64 2.42
CA THR A 111 -14.13 -2.76 1.12
C THR A 111 -13.15 -2.56 -0.01
N VAL A 112 -13.31 -3.34 -1.07
CA VAL A 112 -12.59 -3.24 -2.33
C VAL A 112 -13.59 -2.84 -3.40
N ARG A 113 -13.29 -1.76 -4.12
CA ARG A 113 -14.13 -1.25 -5.21
C ARG A 113 -13.32 -1.16 -6.48
N ASP A 114 -13.85 -1.73 -7.55
CA ASP A 114 -13.41 -1.34 -8.89
C ASP A 114 -13.90 0.10 -9.15
N VAL A 115 -12.94 1.00 -9.38
CA VAL A 115 -13.16 2.43 -9.62
C VAL A 115 -12.75 2.85 -11.04
N MET A 116 -12.55 1.90 -11.95
CA MET A 116 -12.35 2.17 -13.36
C MET A 116 -13.60 2.78 -13.98
N PHE A 117 -13.40 3.76 -14.87
CA PHE A 117 -14.50 4.38 -15.60
C PHE A 117 -15.04 3.44 -16.69
N TYR A 118 -16.29 3.66 -17.07
CA TYR A 118 -16.97 2.79 -18.02
C TYR A 118 -16.27 2.74 -19.39
N GLY A 119 -16.18 1.54 -19.95
CA GLY A 119 -15.71 1.30 -21.32
C GLY A 119 -14.19 1.25 -21.48
N ALA A 120 -13.44 1.20 -20.38
CA ALA A 120 -11.98 1.13 -20.40
C ALA A 120 -11.44 0.01 -19.52
N LYS A 121 -10.16 -0.30 -19.76
CA LYS A 121 -9.34 -1.20 -18.95
C LYS A 121 -7.90 -0.70 -18.97
N ILE A 122 -7.12 -1.07 -17.96
CA ILE A 122 -5.66 -0.88 -17.99
C ILE A 122 -5.09 -1.82 -19.05
N SER A 123 -4.47 -1.26 -20.09
CA SER A 123 -3.77 -2.05 -21.12
C SER A 123 -2.33 -2.36 -20.74
N VAL A 124 -1.68 -1.45 -20.00
CA VAL A 124 -0.31 -1.58 -19.49
C VAL A 124 -0.27 -0.93 -18.11
N GLU A 125 0.17 -1.67 -17.09
CA GLU A 125 0.38 -1.15 -15.74
C GLU A 125 1.58 -0.19 -15.69
N PRO A 126 1.56 0.82 -14.81
CA PRO A 126 2.69 1.73 -14.66
C PRO A 126 3.93 0.98 -14.19
N LYS A 127 5.06 1.27 -14.84
CA LYS A 127 6.39 0.82 -14.42
C LYS A 127 7.18 2.02 -13.92
N PHE A 128 8.07 1.79 -12.98
CA PHE A 128 8.99 2.81 -12.49
C PHE A 128 10.42 2.28 -12.49
N GLU A 129 11.37 3.20 -12.58
CA GLU A 129 12.80 2.91 -12.60
C GLU A 129 13.48 3.67 -11.46
N LYS A 130 14.47 3.04 -10.81
CA LYS A 130 15.32 3.71 -9.82
C LYS A 130 16.30 4.60 -10.60
N THR A 131 16.38 5.88 -10.24
CA THR A 131 17.19 6.88 -10.97
C THR A 131 18.46 7.29 -10.23
N TYR A 132 18.64 6.82 -8.98
CA TYR A 132 19.79 7.14 -8.13
C TYR A 132 20.20 5.91 -7.33
N ASP A 133 21.51 5.65 -7.28
CA ASP A 133 22.15 4.50 -6.61
C ASP A 133 21.32 3.20 -6.74
N VAL A 134 21.19 2.73 -7.98
CA VAL A 134 20.26 1.65 -8.36
C VAL A 134 20.53 0.36 -7.58
N GLU A 135 21.79 0.03 -7.32
CA GLU A 135 22.15 -1.18 -6.59
C GLU A 135 21.77 -1.07 -5.11
N ALA A 136 22.06 0.05 -4.46
CA ALA A 136 21.66 0.26 -3.07
C ALA A 136 20.14 0.35 -2.92
N ALA A 137 19.45 1.01 -3.86
CA ALA A 137 17.99 1.11 -3.87
C ALA A 137 17.35 -0.28 -3.97
N LYS A 138 17.75 -1.10 -4.96
CA LYS A 138 17.25 -2.47 -5.12
C LYS A 138 17.52 -3.32 -3.89
N LYS A 139 18.74 -3.25 -3.35
CA LYS A 139 19.11 -3.99 -2.13
C LYS A 139 18.22 -3.59 -0.95
N LEU A 140 17.92 -2.30 -0.80
CA LEU A 140 17.03 -1.80 0.24
C LEU A 140 15.60 -2.29 0.03
N ASP A 141 15.08 -2.23 -1.19
CA ASP A 141 13.74 -2.74 -1.52
C ASP A 141 13.63 -4.23 -1.17
N ASP A 142 14.61 -5.05 -1.57
CA ASP A 142 14.65 -6.48 -1.27
C ASP A 142 14.65 -6.74 0.25
N GLN A 143 15.43 -5.97 1.02
CA GLN A 143 15.46 -6.06 2.47
C GLN A 143 14.10 -5.73 3.10
N VAL A 144 13.47 -4.65 2.67
CA VAL A 144 12.17 -4.22 3.20
C VAL A 144 11.07 -5.20 2.83
N MET A 145 11.01 -5.64 1.57
CA MET A 145 10.00 -6.61 1.11
C MET A 145 10.18 -7.97 1.78
N THR A 146 11.43 -8.40 2.03
CA THR A 146 11.70 -9.61 2.82
C THR A 146 11.26 -9.46 4.26
N ALA A 147 11.54 -8.32 4.91
CA ALA A 147 11.09 -8.05 6.27
C ALA A 147 9.55 -8.05 6.36
N LEU A 148 8.85 -7.42 5.41
CA LEU A 148 7.39 -7.42 5.34
C LEU A 148 6.81 -8.83 5.31
N ARG A 149 7.36 -9.72 4.48
CA ARG A 149 6.93 -11.14 4.40
C ARG A 149 7.07 -11.88 5.73
N ASN A 150 8.11 -11.58 6.50
CA ASN A 150 8.34 -12.22 7.80
C ASN A 150 7.38 -11.73 8.90
N TYR A 151 6.71 -10.60 8.70
CA TYR A 151 5.68 -10.07 9.61
C TYR A 151 4.24 -10.46 9.21
N GLY A 152 4.10 -11.08 8.04
CA GLY A 152 2.85 -11.57 7.46
C GLY A 152 2.32 -12.81 8.17
#